data_AF-Q9DDF0-F1
#
_entry.id   AF-Q9DDF0-F1
#
_cell.length_a   1.000
_cell.length_b   1.000
_cell.length_c   1.000
_cell.angle_alpha   90.00
_cell.angle_beta   90.00
_cell.angle_gamma   90.00
#
_symmetry.space_group_name_H-M   'P 1'
#
loop_
_entity.id
_entity.type
_entity.pdbx_description
1 polymer ?
#
loop_
_entity_poly.entity_id
_entity_poly.type
_entity_poly.pdbx_seq_one_letter_code
_entity_poly.pdbx_strand_id
1 'polypeptide(L)'
;VSLLKIQNKTTLSMIVTSLSVDDLISVVPVTIFMLMQWSSEALPQPLCTTSALLYLFQGISSNLKGTLIVSYNFYTINKTVMWSQRTSKQPVSMIWAILTIWIVSLLVCILPLCGWGTYVPTSWGCLTDYTSSYVLFLFIVYSLCFCLLSVLSVPLTYQLLCSDEQQHLYVDYQEITRGYFTPGTPPVCSTALSPSPEDPVDKTLKHFRNAYPSSEMVFRQSPAESCGLDSRCTNSVQSRSYTVEFAQKRFSLILALTKVILWLPTMIQMAVQHIVGFQSLSFETFSFLLTLLAATVTPVFVLSERWIHLP
;
A
#
# COMPACT_ATOMS: atom_id res chain seq x y z
N VAL A 1 15.72 -17.55 -13.39
CA VAL A 1 15.33 -16.28 -12.75
C VAL A 1 13.96 -16.49 -12.14
N SER A 2 13.90 -16.83 -10.84
CA SER A 2 12.64 -17.22 -10.17
C SER A 2 11.87 -16.00 -9.70
N LEU A 3 10.74 -15.70 -10.35
CA LEU A 3 9.70 -14.76 -9.89
C LEU A 3 9.10 -15.10 -8.51
N LEU A 4 9.46 -16.27 -7.94
CA LEU A 4 8.93 -16.82 -6.69
C LEU A 4 9.83 -16.63 -5.47
N LYS A 5 10.96 -15.92 -5.58
CA LYS A 5 11.72 -15.49 -4.40
C LYS A 5 11.00 -14.27 -3.77
N ILE A 6 9.75 -14.48 -3.36
CA ILE A 6 8.91 -13.53 -2.65
C ILE A 6 9.61 -13.21 -1.33
N GLN A 7 10.33 -12.11 -1.35
CA GLN A 7 10.91 -11.49 -0.19
C GLN A 7 9.75 -10.85 0.58
N ASN A 8 9.12 -11.62 1.48
CA ASN A 8 8.13 -11.11 2.44
C ASN A 8 8.68 -9.82 3.10
N LYS A 9 7.87 -8.77 3.34
CA LYS A 9 7.14 -8.70 4.63
C LYS A 9 6.04 -7.63 4.76
N THR A 10 5.70 -6.83 3.76
CA THR A 10 4.68 -5.78 3.96
C THR A 10 3.29 -6.23 3.53
N THR A 11 2.28 -5.92 4.35
CA THR A 11 0.87 -6.23 4.10
C THR A 11 0.39 -5.66 2.76
N LEU A 12 0.87 -4.47 2.39
CA LEU A 12 0.58 -3.85 1.09
C LEU A 12 1.15 -4.64 -0.09
N SER A 13 2.37 -5.19 0.03
CA SER A 13 2.95 -6.01 -1.02
C SER A 13 2.08 -7.25 -1.25
N MET A 14 1.58 -7.87 -0.19
CA MET A 14 0.69 -9.02 -0.30
C MET A 14 -0.62 -8.67 -1.05
N ILE A 15 -1.24 -7.54 -0.75
CA ILE A 15 -2.47 -7.11 -1.44
C ILE A 15 -2.18 -6.82 -2.91
N VAL A 16 -1.08 -6.13 -3.21
CA VAL A 16 -0.71 -5.78 -4.59
C VAL A 16 -0.29 -7.02 -5.40
N THR A 17 0.40 -7.99 -4.80
CA THR A 17 0.63 -9.30 -5.44
C THR A 17 -0.69 -9.98 -5.75
N SER A 18 -1.66 -9.96 -4.82
CA SER A 18 -3.00 -10.49 -5.11
C SER A 18 -3.73 -9.73 -6.22
N LEU A 19 -3.54 -8.41 -6.35
CA LEU A 19 -4.07 -7.62 -7.49
C LEU A 19 -3.42 -8.04 -8.82
N SER A 20 -2.12 -8.34 -8.83
CA SER A 20 -1.43 -8.82 -10.04
C SER A 20 -1.92 -10.19 -10.50
N VAL A 21 -2.35 -11.05 -9.57
CA VAL A 21 -2.97 -12.34 -9.91
C VAL A 21 -4.33 -12.12 -10.58
N ASP A 22 -5.15 -11.20 -10.09
CA ASP A 22 -6.43 -10.86 -10.74
C ASP A 22 -6.20 -10.34 -12.17
N ASP A 23 -5.19 -9.48 -12.34
CA ASP A 23 -4.83 -8.94 -13.65
C ASP A 23 -4.34 -10.04 -14.60
N LEU A 24 -3.61 -11.04 -14.11
CA LEU A 24 -3.21 -12.19 -14.92
C LEU A 24 -4.42 -13.02 -15.36
N ILE A 25 -5.45 -13.14 -14.52
CA ILE A 25 -6.72 -13.81 -14.88
C ILE A 25 -7.40 -13.09 -16.04
N SER A 26 -7.29 -11.76 -16.13
CA SER A 26 -7.90 -10.98 -17.22
C SER A 26 -7.31 -11.26 -18.62
N VAL A 27 -6.12 -11.89 -18.70
CA VAL A 27 -5.52 -12.32 -19.97
C VAL A 27 -6.41 -13.32 -20.69
N VAL A 28 -7.17 -14.15 -19.96
CA VAL A 28 -8.06 -15.15 -20.56
C VAL A 28 -9.22 -14.48 -21.33
N PRO A 29 -10.03 -13.58 -20.73
CA PRO A 29 -11.02 -12.78 -21.48
C PRO A 29 -10.44 -12.05 -22.69
N VAL A 30 -9.27 -11.43 -22.55
CA VAL A 30 -8.61 -10.68 -23.63
C VAL A 30 -8.21 -11.62 -24.78
N THR A 31 -7.68 -12.79 -24.46
CA THR A 31 -7.30 -13.79 -25.48
C THR A 31 -8.53 -14.31 -26.21
N ILE A 32 -9.62 -14.60 -25.48
CA ILE A 32 -10.89 -15.03 -26.08
C ILE A 32 -11.46 -13.93 -26.99
N PHE A 33 -11.39 -12.67 -26.57
CA PHE A 33 -11.79 -11.53 -27.40
C PHE A 33 -10.96 -11.44 -28.68
N MET A 34 -9.63 -11.53 -28.59
CA MET A 34 -8.75 -11.51 -29.77
C MET A 34 -9.06 -12.65 -30.74
N LEU A 35 -9.36 -13.84 -30.21
CA LEU A 35 -9.77 -15.00 -31.01
C LEU A 35 -11.12 -14.76 -31.70
N MET A 36 -12.10 -14.18 -31.01
CA MET A 36 -13.40 -13.81 -31.59
C MET A 36 -13.23 -12.80 -32.74
N GLN A 37 -12.39 -11.78 -32.54
CA GLN A 37 -12.12 -10.79 -33.58
C GLN A 37 -11.37 -11.38 -34.77
N TRP A 38 -10.53 -12.39 -34.54
CA TRP A 38 -9.79 -13.08 -35.59
C TRP A 38 -10.66 -14.07 -36.38
N SER A 39 -11.47 -14.88 -35.70
CA SER A 39 -12.22 -15.96 -36.35
C SER A 39 -13.43 -15.49 -37.14
N SER A 40 -13.98 -14.30 -36.85
CA SER A 40 -15.25 -13.80 -37.42
C SER A 40 -16.46 -14.73 -37.18
N GLU A 41 -16.28 -15.81 -36.41
CA GLU A 41 -17.31 -16.79 -36.09
C GLU A 41 -17.94 -16.50 -34.73
N ALA A 42 -19.20 -16.92 -34.57
CA ALA A 42 -19.90 -16.79 -33.30
C ALA A 42 -19.22 -17.63 -32.21
N LEU A 43 -18.89 -17.01 -31.08
CA LEU A 43 -18.20 -17.66 -29.99
C LEU A 43 -19.12 -18.68 -29.28
N PRO A 44 -18.64 -19.90 -28.96
CA PRO A 44 -19.40 -20.85 -28.16
C PRO A 44 -19.86 -20.23 -26.84
N GLN A 45 -21.12 -20.47 -26.47
CA GLN A 45 -21.74 -19.97 -25.24
C GLN A 45 -20.92 -20.24 -23.95
N PRO A 46 -20.28 -21.40 -23.72
CA PRO A 46 -19.46 -21.61 -22.50
C PRO A 46 -18.20 -20.74 -22.47
N LEU A 47 -17.59 -20.44 -23.62
CA LEU A 47 -16.43 -19.55 -23.70
C LEU A 47 -16.85 -18.10 -23.43
N CYS A 48 -17.98 -17.68 -24.00
CA CYS A 48 -18.56 -16.36 -23.75
C CYS A 48 -18.85 -16.16 -22.25
N THR A 49 -19.54 -17.13 -21.64
CA THR A 49 -19.84 -17.14 -20.21
C THR A 49 -18.58 -17.08 -19.34
N THR A 50 -17.59 -17.92 -19.64
CA THR A 50 -16.31 -17.95 -18.91
C THR A 50 -15.59 -16.61 -19.04
N SER A 51 -15.52 -16.05 -20.25
CA SER A 51 -14.85 -14.76 -20.50
C SER A 51 -15.51 -13.61 -19.73
N ALA A 52 -16.84 -13.53 -19.75
CA ALA A 52 -17.58 -12.49 -19.05
C ALA A 52 -17.45 -12.62 -17.52
N LEU A 53 -17.51 -13.86 -17.01
CA LEU A 53 -17.33 -14.14 -15.58
C LEU A 53 -15.95 -13.72 -15.09
N LEU A 54 -14.89 -14.08 -15.82
CA LEU A 54 -13.51 -13.73 -15.44
C LEU A 54 -13.25 -12.22 -15.57
N TYR A 55 -13.79 -11.57 -16.59
CA TYR A 55 -13.72 -10.12 -16.76
C TYR A 55 -14.38 -9.38 -15.59
N LEU A 56 -15.59 -9.81 -15.22
CA LEU A 56 -16.33 -9.22 -14.11
C LEU A 56 -15.66 -9.52 -12.76
N PHE A 57 -15.15 -10.74 -12.57
CA PHE A 57 -14.42 -11.14 -11.37
C PHE A 57 -13.20 -10.26 -11.14
N GLN A 58 -12.41 -10.03 -12.20
CA GLN A 58 -11.24 -9.16 -12.12
C GLN A 58 -11.64 -7.74 -11.74
N GLY A 59 -12.69 -7.19 -12.34
CA GLY A 59 -13.18 -5.85 -11.98
C GLY A 59 -13.61 -5.75 -10.52
N ILE A 60 -14.50 -6.62 -10.06
CA ILE A 60 -15.04 -6.58 -8.69
C ILE A 60 -13.94 -6.80 -7.67
N SER A 61 -13.12 -7.85 -7.85
CA SER A 61 -12.01 -8.17 -6.94
C SER A 61 -11.01 -7.03 -6.86
N SER A 62 -10.67 -6.42 -7.99
CA SER A 62 -9.73 -5.30 -8.04
C SER A 62 -10.26 -4.07 -7.31
N ASN A 63 -11.52 -3.71 -7.49
CA ASN A 63 -12.13 -2.55 -6.82
C ASN A 63 -12.25 -2.75 -5.29
N LEU A 64 -12.62 -3.96 -4.85
CA LEU A 64 -12.67 -4.31 -3.43
C LEU A 64 -11.28 -4.30 -2.78
N LYS A 65 -10.27 -4.84 -3.46
CA LYS A 65 -8.87 -4.77 -3.00
C LYS A 65 -8.32 -3.35 -2.99
N GLY A 66 -8.69 -2.51 -3.96
CA GLY A 66 -8.37 -1.08 -3.95
C GLY A 66 -8.93 -0.38 -2.71
N THR A 67 -10.19 -0.67 -2.37
CA THR A 67 -10.83 -0.17 -1.14
C THR A 67 -10.12 -0.68 0.12
N LEU A 68 -9.70 -1.95 0.13
CA LEU A 68 -8.91 -2.54 1.23
C LEU A 68 -7.55 -1.85 1.40
N ILE A 69 -6.85 -1.53 0.30
CA ILE A 69 -5.57 -0.78 0.34
C ILE A 69 -5.77 0.58 1.02
N VAL A 70 -6.75 1.36 0.55
CA VAL A 70 -6.98 2.71 1.08
C VAL A 70 -7.43 2.67 2.54
N SER A 71 -8.31 1.73 2.89
CA SER A 71 -8.75 1.53 4.28
C SER A 71 -7.62 1.11 5.20
N TYR A 72 -6.74 0.22 4.73
CA TYR A 72 -5.55 -0.20 5.47
C TYR A 72 -4.57 0.96 5.66
N ASN A 73 -4.33 1.75 4.61
CA ASN A 73 -3.43 2.91 4.69
C ASN A 73 -3.96 3.96 5.67
N PHE A 74 -5.25 4.29 5.58
CA PHE A 74 -5.91 5.20 6.52
C PHE A 74 -5.86 4.68 7.96
N TYR A 75 -6.16 3.39 8.16
CA TYR A 75 -6.09 2.76 9.48
C TYR A 75 -4.67 2.81 10.05
N THR A 76 -3.65 2.44 9.28
CA THR A 76 -2.27 2.39 9.77
C THR A 76 -1.72 3.76 10.12
N ILE A 77 -2.05 4.80 9.34
CA ILE A 77 -1.59 6.18 9.63
C ILE A 77 -2.30 6.76 10.85
N ASN A 78 -3.63 6.61 10.95
CA ASN A 78 -4.35 7.08 12.13
C ASN A 78 -3.98 6.28 13.38
N LYS A 79 -3.64 5.00 13.24
CA LYS A 79 -3.12 4.17 14.32
C LYS A 79 -1.83 4.76 14.90
N THR A 80 -0.87 5.16 14.07
CA THR A 80 0.36 5.83 14.53
C THR A 80 0.11 7.15 15.26
N VAL A 81 -0.95 7.88 14.89
CA VAL A 81 -1.34 9.14 15.54
C VAL A 81 -2.07 8.92 16.88
N MET A 82 -2.82 7.82 17.01
CA MET A 82 -3.79 7.63 18.12
C MET A 82 -3.32 6.66 19.22
N TRP A 83 -2.14 6.03 19.10
CA TRP A 83 -1.67 4.98 20.01
C TRP A 83 -0.72 5.47 21.10
N SER A 84 -1.12 6.49 21.87
CA SER A 84 -0.61 6.68 23.24
C SER A 84 -1.41 5.88 24.27
N GLN A 85 -2.61 5.38 23.95
CA GLN A 85 -3.42 4.62 24.90
C GLN A 85 -4.30 3.56 24.20
N ARG A 86 -4.24 2.34 24.74
CA ARG A 86 -5.25 1.25 24.72
C ARG A 86 -4.96 0.00 23.88
N THR A 87 -5.49 -1.08 24.44
CA THR A 87 -5.18 -2.51 24.29
C THR A 87 -5.39 -3.08 22.89
N SER A 88 -4.42 -3.89 22.44
CA SER A 88 -4.32 -4.47 21.10
C SER A 88 -5.39 -5.54 20.84
N LYS A 89 -6.42 -5.21 20.06
CA LYS A 89 -7.14 -6.24 19.29
C LYS A 89 -6.23 -6.70 18.14
N GLN A 90 -6.04 -8.00 18.02
CA GLN A 90 -5.21 -8.60 16.97
C GLN A 90 -5.83 -8.27 15.60
N PRO A 91 -5.07 -7.68 14.66
CA PRO A 91 -5.60 -7.40 13.33
C PRO A 91 -6.01 -8.72 12.67
N VAL A 92 -7.18 -8.74 12.02
CA VAL A 92 -7.60 -9.85 11.16
C VAL A 92 -6.46 -10.14 10.19
N SER A 93 -6.08 -11.40 10.05
CA SER A 93 -5.00 -11.79 9.14
C SER A 93 -5.35 -11.34 7.71
N MET A 94 -4.47 -10.55 7.10
CA MET A 94 -4.70 -9.97 5.77
C MET A 94 -4.97 -11.04 4.71
N ILE A 95 -4.38 -12.24 4.88
CA ILE A 95 -4.65 -13.41 4.03
C ILE A 95 -6.15 -13.71 3.99
N TRP A 96 -6.80 -13.75 5.15
CA TRP A 96 -8.24 -14.01 5.23
C TRP A 96 -9.06 -12.90 4.58
N ALA A 97 -8.68 -11.64 4.75
CA ALA A 97 -9.35 -10.53 4.08
C ALA A 97 -9.27 -10.66 2.54
N ILE A 98 -8.10 -11.01 2.01
CA ILE A 98 -7.91 -11.25 0.57
C ILE A 98 -8.77 -12.43 0.09
N LEU A 99 -8.76 -13.55 0.82
CA LEU A 99 -9.56 -14.73 0.47
C LEU A 99 -11.07 -14.42 0.51
N THR A 100 -11.53 -13.67 1.52
CA THR A 100 -12.93 -13.23 1.59
C THR A 100 -13.30 -12.37 0.39
N ILE A 101 -12.45 -11.43 -0.03
CA ILE A 101 -12.70 -10.62 -1.24
C ILE A 101 -12.83 -11.50 -2.48
N TRP A 102 -11.96 -12.50 -2.64
CA TRP A 102 -12.06 -13.45 -3.75
C TRP A 102 -13.40 -14.19 -3.74
N ILE A 103 -13.79 -14.74 -2.59
CA ILE A 103 -15.05 -15.49 -2.45
C ILE A 103 -16.26 -14.58 -2.74
N VAL A 104 -16.29 -13.37 -2.17
CA VAL A 104 -17.37 -12.40 -2.41
C VAL A 104 -17.44 -12.01 -3.89
N SER A 105 -16.29 -11.74 -4.51
CA SER A 105 -16.23 -11.37 -5.94
C SER A 105 -16.72 -12.51 -6.83
N LEU A 106 -16.30 -13.74 -6.53
CA LEU A 106 -16.75 -14.94 -7.26
C LEU A 106 -18.25 -15.17 -7.08
N LEU A 107 -18.77 -15.02 -5.86
CA LEU A 107 -20.19 -15.16 -5.57
C LEU A 107 -21.03 -14.19 -6.40
N VAL A 108 -20.61 -12.92 -6.47
CA VAL A 108 -21.28 -11.93 -7.31
C VAL A 108 -21.27 -12.38 -8.77
N CYS A 109 -20.12 -12.83 -9.30
CA CYS A 109 -19.98 -13.23 -10.71
C CYS A 109 -20.76 -14.50 -11.08
N ILE A 110 -21.13 -15.34 -10.12
CA ILE A 110 -21.93 -16.55 -10.35
C ILE A 110 -23.43 -16.24 -10.38
N LEU A 111 -23.89 -15.09 -9.86
CA LEU A 111 -25.32 -14.74 -9.82
C LEU A 111 -26.04 -14.85 -11.18
N PRO A 112 -25.45 -14.42 -12.32
CA PRO A 112 -26.07 -14.65 -13.63
C PRO A 112 -26.19 -16.13 -14.02
N LEU A 113 -25.30 -17.00 -13.53
CA LEU A 113 -25.41 -18.45 -13.73
C LEU A 113 -26.53 -19.07 -12.89
N CYS A 114 -26.88 -18.43 -11.78
CA CYS A 114 -28.02 -18.79 -10.93
C CYS A 114 -29.35 -18.17 -11.40
N GLY A 115 -29.37 -17.52 -12.57
CA GLY A 115 -30.57 -16.96 -13.18
C GLY A 115 -30.83 -15.48 -12.88
N TRP A 116 -29.97 -14.80 -12.11
CA TRP A 116 -30.09 -13.35 -11.90
C TRP A 116 -29.28 -12.57 -12.93
N GLY A 117 -29.83 -12.47 -14.14
CA GLY A 117 -29.17 -11.91 -15.32
C GLY A 117 -28.55 -12.98 -16.20
N THR A 118 -27.90 -12.55 -17.27
CA THR A 118 -27.25 -13.44 -18.25
C THR A 118 -25.97 -12.79 -18.76
N TYR A 119 -25.07 -13.61 -19.30
CA TYR A 119 -23.91 -13.15 -20.03
C TYR A 119 -24.19 -13.24 -21.53
N VAL A 120 -24.08 -12.11 -22.21
CA VAL A 120 -24.39 -11.95 -23.63
C VAL A 120 -23.16 -11.46 -24.39
N PRO A 121 -23.01 -11.88 -25.66
CA PRO A 121 -21.98 -11.33 -26.53
C PRO A 121 -22.25 -9.85 -26.80
N THR A 122 -21.18 -9.08 -26.86
CA THR A 122 -21.14 -7.65 -27.15
C THR A 122 -20.12 -7.39 -28.25
N SER A 123 -20.04 -6.16 -28.75
CA SER A 123 -19.05 -5.74 -29.75
C SER A 123 -17.60 -5.95 -29.30
N TRP A 124 -17.33 -5.93 -27.99
CA TRP A 124 -15.98 -6.02 -27.40
C TRP A 124 -15.80 -7.26 -26.49
N GLY A 125 -16.43 -8.38 -26.84
CA GLY A 125 -16.34 -9.65 -26.11
C GLY A 125 -17.67 -10.04 -25.46
N CYS A 126 -17.64 -10.55 -24.23
CA CYS A 126 -18.87 -10.93 -23.53
C CYS A 126 -19.02 -10.20 -22.20
N LEU A 127 -20.22 -9.70 -21.94
CA LEU A 127 -20.55 -8.94 -20.74
C LEU A 127 -21.94 -9.31 -20.22
N THR A 128 -22.35 -8.73 -19.11
CA THR A 128 -23.70 -8.93 -18.59
C THR A 128 -24.72 -8.20 -19.45
N ASP A 129 -25.92 -8.79 -19.59
CA ASP A 129 -27.05 -8.17 -20.26
C ASP A 129 -27.47 -6.86 -19.55
N TYR A 130 -27.41 -5.75 -20.29
CA TYR A 130 -27.74 -4.42 -19.79
C TYR A 130 -29.21 -4.28 -19.41
N THR A 131 -30.11 -5.16 -19.87
CA THR A 131 -31.53 -5.11 -19.51
C THR A 131 -31.80 -5.67 -18.11
N SER A 132 -30.87 -6.46 -17.56
CA SER A 132 -31.04 -7.10 -16.26
C SER A 132 -30.83 -6.11 -15.10
N SER A 133 -31.62 -6.26 -14.03
CA SER A 133 -31.45 -5.54 -12.76
C SER A 133 -30.12 -5.86 -12.07
N TYR A 134 -29.44 -6.93 -12.48
CA TYR A 134 -28.08 -7.26 -12.03
C TYR A 134 -27.08 -6.12 -12.30
N VAL A 135 -27.26 -5.35 -13.38
CA VAL A 135 -26.41 -4.19 -13.67
C VAL A 135 -26.51 -3.12 -12.59
N LEU A 136 -27.71 -2.85 -12.07
CA LEU A 136 -27.90 -1.91 -10.97
C LEU A 136 -27.20 -2.40 -9.70
N PHE A 137 -27.25 -3.70 -9.42
CA PHE A 137 -26.53 -4.30 -8.30
C PHE A 137 -25.01 -4.09 -8.43
N LEU A 138 -24.43 -4.38 -9.62
CA LEU A 138 -23.02 -4.12 -9.89
C LEU A 138 -22.67 -2.64 -9.74
N PHE A 139 -23.52 -1.75 -10.24
CA PHE A 139 -23.34 -0.31 -10.12
C PHE A 139 -23.35 0.17 -8.66
N ILE A 140 -24.24 -0.39 -7.82
CA ILE A 140 -24.29 -0.10 -6.39
C ILE A 140 -23.01 -0.58 -5.70
N VAL A 141 -22.57 -1.83 -5.94
CA VAL A 141 -21.34 -2.38 -5.35
C VAL A 141 -20.14 -1.53 -5.72
N TYR A 142 -20.02 -1.18 -7.01
CA TYR A 142 -18.94 -0.31 -7.48
C TYR A 142 -19.02 1.08 -6.85
N SER A 143 -20.20 1.70 -6.81
CA SER A 143 -20.38 3.04 -6.22
C SER A 143 -20.03 3.06 -4.74
N LEU A 144 -20.39 2.03 -3.97
CA LEU A 144 -19.99 1.90 -2.57
C LEU A 144 -18.47 1.82 -2.43
N CYS A 145 -17.79 1.00 -3.26
CA CYS A 145 -16.33 0.93 -3.29
C CYS A 145 -15.71 2.28 -3.64
N PHE A 146 -16.20 2.92 -4.70
CA PHE A 146 -15.71 4.22 -5.17
C PHE A 146 -15.90 5.33 -4.12
N CYS A 147 -17.07 5.39 -3.47
CA CYS A 147 -17.36 6.35 -2.41
C CYS A 147 -16.46 6.14 -1.19
N LEU A 148 -16.34 4.90 -0.70
CA LEU A 148 -15.44 4.57 0.42
C LEU A 148 -13.99 4.92 0.09
N LEU A 149 -13.54 4.53 -1.11
CA LEU A 149 -12.21 4.84 -1.59
C LEU A 149 -12.00 6.36 -1.66
N SER A 150 -12.93 7.12 -2.22
CA SER A 150 -12.83 8.58 -2.36
C SER A 150 -12.79 9.29 -1.01
N VAL A 151 -13.72 8.97 -0.11
CA VAL A 151 -13.82 9.60 1.23
C VAL A 151 -12.56 9.35 2.05
N LEU A 152 -11.98 8.14 1.97
CA LEU A 152 -10.75 7.82 2.69
C LEU A 152 -9.49 8.32 1.97
N SER A 153 -9.52 8.43 0.64
CA SER A 153 -8.38 8.91 -0.14
C SER A 153 -8.14 10.40 0.03
N VAL A 154 -9.16 11.24 0.26
CA VAL A 154 -8.98 12.68 0.48
C VAL A 154 -8.07 12.99 1.68
N PRO A 155 -8.37 12.55 2.92
CA PRO A 155 -7.49 12.81 4.05
C PRO A 155 -6.13 12.12 3.88
N LEU A 156 -6.11 10.95 3.25
CA LEU A 156 -4.90 10.19 3.00
C LEU A 156 -3.99 10.89 1.98
N THR A 157 -4.55 11.51 0.95
CA THR A 157 -3.82 12.32 -0.05
C THR A 157 -3.24 13.55 0.62
N TYR A 158 -4.02 14.23 1.47
CA TYR A 158 -3.51 15.37 2.23
C TYR A 158 -2.34 14.96 3.15
N GLN A 159 -2.47 13.87 3.89
CA GLN A 159 -1.42 13.39 4.79
C GLN A 159 -0.20 12.82 4.05
N LEU A 160 -0.41 12.03 2.99
CA LEU A 160 0.68 11.37 2.28
C LEU A 160 1.38 12.30 1.29
N LEU A 161 0.66 13.20 0.59
CA LEU A 161 1.21 14.01 -0.50
C LEU A 161 1.46 15.47 -0.10
N CYS A 162 0.71 16.02 0.86
CA CYS A 162 0.80 17.43 1.26
C CYS A 162 1.32 17.65 2.70
N SER A 163 1.41 16.62 3.55
CA SER A 163 1.95 16.80 4.89
C SER A 163 3.44 17.05 4.83
N ASP A 164 3.85 18.13 5.50
CA ASP A 164 5.22 18.60 5.69
C ASP A 164 6.06 17.63 6.58
N GLU A 165 5.73 16.33 6.64
CA GLU A 165 6.59 15.31 7.27
C GLU A 165 7.88 15.06 6.46
N GLN A 166 8.03 15.69 5.29
CA GLN A 166 9.34 15.93 4.68
C GLN A 166 10.23 16.84 5.55
N GLN A 167 9.69 17.72 6.41
CA GLN A 167 10.49 18.52 7.34
C GLN A 167 11.09 17.70 8.46
N HIS A 168 10.43 16.67 9.01
CA HIS A 168 11.03 15.90 10.11
C HIS A 168 12.25 15.08 9.64
N LEU A 169 12.23 14.61 8.37
CA LEU A 169 13.37 13.97 7.71
C LEU A 169 14.41 14.97 7.19
N TYR A 170 13.98 16.16 6.72
CA TYR A 170 14.90 17.23 6.29
C TYR A 170 15.64 17.86 7.47
N VAL A 171 14.97 18.06 8.61
CA VAL A 171 15.57 18.57 9.86
C VAL A 171 16.61 17.61 10.40
N ASP A 172 16.35 16.29 10.37
CA ASP A 172 17.32 15.28 10.81
C ASP A 172 18.53 15.21 9.85
N TYR A 173 18.32 15.36 8.53
CA TYR A 173 19.41 15.48 7.55
C TYR A 173 20.21 16.79 7.73
N GLN A 174 19.54 17.89 8.07
CA GLN A 174 20.16 19.20 8.29
C GLN A 174 20.94 19.25 9.62
N GLU A 175 20.52 18.50 10.65
CA GLU A 175 21.29 18.25 11.87
C GLU A 175 22.53 17.39 11.60
N ILE A 176 22.40 16.33 10.79
CA ILE A 176 23.55 15.51 10.36
C ILE A 176 24.54 16.33 9.52
N THR A 177 24.03 17.24 8.67
CA THR A 177 24.89 18.11 7.85
C THR A 177 25.53 19.21 8.71
N ARG A 178 24.83 19.76 9.70
CA ARG A 178 25.41 20.70 10.69
C ARG A 178 26.48 20.06 11.57
N GLY A 179 26.37 18.76 11.86
CA GLY A 179 27.38 18.01 12.60
C GLY A 179 28.69 17.74 11.84
N TYR A 180 28.72 17.95 10.52
CA TYR A 180 29.90 17.69 9.67
C TYR A 180 30.62 18.95 9.17
N PHE A 181 30.09 20.15 9.45
CA PHE A 181 30.74 21.41 9.12
C PHE A 181 31.14 22.19 10.38
N THR A 182 32.07 21.65 11.16
CA THR A 182 32.90 22.47 12.05
C THR A 182 34.33 21.91 12.06
N PRO A 183 35.26 22.50 11.30
CA PRO A 183 36.67 22.11 11.38
C PRO A 183 37.28 22.67 12.67
N GLY A 184 37.60 21.76 13.60
CA GLY A 184 38.74 21.87 14.51
C GLY A 184 38.69 22.95 15.59
N THR A 185 38.28 22.57 16.81
CA THR A 185 38.94 23.00 18.08
C THR A 185 38.48 22.10 19.22
N PRO A 186 39.37 21.64 20.12
CA PRO A 186 39.00 20.69 21.17
C PRO A 186 38.19 21.37 22.29
N PRO A 187 37.23 20.67 22.93
CA PRO A 187 36.46 21.27 24.01
C PRO A 187 37.31 21.29 25.28
N VAL A 188 37.87 22.46 25.60
CA VAL A 188 38.31 22.78 26.95
C VAL A 188 37.04 22.94 27.81
N CYS A 189 36.86 21.97 28.70
CA CYS A 189 35.86 21.99 29.77
C CYS A 189 35.94 23.32 30.53
N SER A 190 34.99 24.21 30.30
CA SER A 190 34.85 25.47 31.03
C SER A 190 33.47 25.51 31.64
N THR A 191 33.40 25.08 32.90
CA THR A 191 32.28 25.27 33.81
C THR A 191 31.93 26.77 33.86
N ALA A 192 30.90 27.18 33.14
CA ALA A 192 30.33 28.52 33.29
C ALA A 192 29.22 28.45 34.36
N LEU A 193 29.58 28.89 35.57
CA LEU A 193 28.65 29.22 36.64
C LEU A 193 27.70 30.33 36.18
N SER A 194 26.41 30.15 36.45
CA SER A 194 25.41 31.21 36.50
C SER A 194 25.67 32.14 37.70
N PRO A 195 25.53 33.48 37.58
CA PRO A 195 25.58 34.36 38.73
C PRO A 195 24.18 34.47 39.35
N SER A 196 24.07 34.17 40.64
CA SER A 196 22.97 34.59 41.52
C SER A 196 23.58 35.35 42.70
N PRO A 197 23.00 36.46 43.17
CA PRO A 197 23.68 37.40 44.04
C PRO A 197 23.37 37.21 45.55
N GLU A 198 24.26 37.78 46.40
CA GLU A 198 24.24 37.95 47.88
C GLU A 198 24.32 36.66 48.74
N ASP A 199 25.08 36.49 49.84
CA ASP A 199 25.83 37.33 50.80
C ASP A 199 26.86 36.42 51.56
N PRO A 200 27.91 36.91 52.28
CA PRO A 200 29.05 36.11 52.77
C PRO A 200 28.86 35.60 54.21
N VAL A 201 29.57 34.52 54.59
CA VAL A 201 30.31 34.35 55.88
C VAL A 201 30.84 32.90 56.07
N ASP A 202 32.14 32.85 56.38
CA ASP A 202 32.95 31.88 57.15
C ASP A 202 33.14 30.39 56.79
N LYS A 203 34.42 30.09 56.47
CA LYS A 203 35.35 29.10 57.08
C LYS A 203 34.81 27.73 57.51
N THR A 204 35.42 26.64 57.03
CA THR A 204 36.42 25.83 57.79
C THR A 204 36.83 24.55 57.03
N LEU A 205 38.09 24.18 57.27
CA LEU A 205 39.01 23.20 56.67
C LEU A 205 38.86 21.79 57.30
N LYS A 206 39.42 20.75 56.62
CA LYS A 206 39.81 19.39 57.11
C LYS A 206 38.75 18.27 56.93
N HIS A 207 39.04 16.99 56.64
CA HIS A 207 40.26 16.19 56.83
C HIS A 207 40.25 14.88 55.99
N PHE A 208 41.46 14.40 55.67
CA PHE A 208 41.85 13.09 55.11
C PHE A 208 41.35 11.85 55.89
N ARG A 209 41.22 10.69 55.20
CA ARG A 209 41.92 9.44 55.58
C ARG A 209 41.92 8.37 54.47
N ASN A 210 43.11 8.03 54.00
CA ASN A 210 43.46 6.84 53.21
C ASN A 210 43.61 5.61 54.13
N ALA A 211 43.24 4.41 53.65
CA ALA A 211 43.83 3.13 54.05
C ALA A 211 43.51 2.01 53.01
N TYR A 212 44.56 1.47 52.38
CA TYR A 212 44.66 0.20 51.63
C TYR A 212 45.57 -0.75 52.45
N PRO A 213 45.96 -1.99 52.05
CA PRO A 213 45.47 -2.99 51.06
C PRO A 213 45.27 -4.39 51.75
N SER A 214 44.80 -5.49 51.17
CA SER A 214 45.50 -6.38 50.22
C SER A 214 44.70 -7.69 50.01
N SER A 215 44.74 -8.28 48.81
CA SER A 215 44.80 -9.73 48.57
C SER A 215 44.96 -9.99 47.07
N GLU A 216 46.12 -10.52 46.67
CA GLU A 216 46.36 -11.13 45.36
C GLU A 216 46.13 -12.64 45.47
N MET A 217 45.38 -13.23 44.53
CA MET A 217 45.86 -14.38 43.72
C MET A 217 44.85 -14.79 42.63
N VAL A 218 45.23 -14.49 41.38
CA VAL A 218 45.29 -15.39 40.20
C VAL A 218 44.05 -16.22 39.83
N PHE A 219 43.36 -15.82 38.75
CA PHE A 219 43.13 -16.69 37.58
C PHE A 219 42.78 -15.90 36.29
N ARG A 220 43.82 -15.64 35.49
CA ARG A 220 43.91 -15.74 34.02
C ARG A 220 42.61 -15.74 33.17
N GLN A 221 42.35 -14.63 32.44
CA GLN A 221 42.19 -14.56 30.97
C GLN A 221 41.80 -13.13 30.52
N SER A 222 42.64 -12.49 29.71
CA SER A 222 42.26 -11.34 28.86
C SER A 222 41.43 -11.83 27.66
N PRO A 223 40.49 -11.01 27.14
CA PRO A 223 40.77 -10.13 25.99
C PRO A 223 40.15 -8.73 26.18
N ALA A 224 40.89 -7.64 25.94
CA ALA A 224 41.01 -6.97 24.64
C ALA A 224 39.64 -6.58 24.01
N GLU A 225 39.40 -5.26 24.03
CA GLU A 225 38.75 -4.48 22.96
C GLU A 225 37.50 -5.06 22.30
N SER A 226 36.32 -4.61 22.72
CA SER A 226 35.13 -4.62 21.86
C SER A 226 34.57 -3.20 21.74
N CYS A 227 34.93 -2.61 20.61
CA CYS A 227 34.38 -1.44 19.95
C CYS A 227 32.96 -1.04 20.38
N GLY A 228 32.83 0.22 20.78
CA GLY A 228 31.58 0.95 20.68
C GLY A 228 31.22 1.18 19.21
N LEU A 229 30.41 0.29 18.66
CA LEU A 229 29.67 0.48 17.42
C LEU A 229 28.33 -0.23 17.67
N ASP A 230 27.21 0.48 17.59
CA ASP A 230 25.85 -0.04 17.28
C ASP A 230 24.68 0.85 17.76
N SER A 231 24.86 2.18 17.84
CA SER A 231 23.72 3.11 17.88
C SER A 231 23.39 3.68 16.49
N ARG A 232 24.40 3.92 15.64
CA ARG A 232 24.22 4.54 14.33
C ARG A 232 23.66 3.57 13.27
N CYS A 233 23.95 2.28 13.38
CA CYS A 233 23.50 1.27 12.42
C CYS A 233 21.99 1.00 12.54
N THR A 234 21.49 0.91 13.77
CA THR A 234 20.08 0.65 14.11
C THR A 234 19.15 1.78 13.64
N ASN A 235 19.58 3.04 13.83
CA ASN A 235 18.83 4.22 13.38
C ASN A 235 18.77 4.31 11.84
N SER A 236 19.86 3.94 11.15
CA SER A 236 19.91 3.96 9.67
C SER A 236 19.03 2.90 9.01
N VAL A 237 18.87 1.73 9.64
CA VAL A 237 18.00 0.66 9.16
C VAL A 237 16.53 0.99 9.43
N GLN A 238 16.24 1.61 10.57
CA GLN A 238 14.88 2.03 10.95
C GLN A 238 14.36 3.19 10.10
N SER A 239 15.18 4.21 9.82
CA SER A 239 14.82 5.35 8.95
C SER A 239 14.62 4.91 7.49
N ARG A 240 15.46 3.99 7.00
CA ARG A 240 15.31 3.37 5.68
C ARG A 240 14.06 2.49 5.57
N SER A 241 13.67 1.81 6.64
CA SER A 241 12.44 1.00 6.64
C SER A 241 11.18 1.87 6.63
N TYR A 242 11.21 3.01 7.33
CA TYR A 242 10.07 3.93 7.43
C TYR A 242 9.80 4.65 6.09
N THR A 243 10.85 5.13 5.44
CA THR A 243 10.78 5.80 4.13
C THR A 243 10.22 4.87 3.05
N VAL A 244 10.70 3.63 2.98
CA VAL A 244 10.17 2.60 2.07
C VAL A 244 8.70 2.28 2.35
N GLU A 245 8.29 2.15 3.63
CA GLU A 245 6.89 1.91 3.99
C GLU A 245 5.98 3.07 3.56
N PHE A 246 6.43 4.31 3.75
CA PHE A 246 5.68 5.50 3.38
C PHE A 246 5.57 5.66 1.85
N ALA A 247 6.66 5.43 1.11
CA ALA A 247 6.65 5.37 -0.35
C ALA A 247 5.67 4.29 -0.83
N GLN A 248 5.68 3.10 -0.22
CA GLN A 248 4.76 2.03 -0.54
C GLN A 248 3.28 2.40 -0.31
N LYS A 249 2.96 3.16 0.74
CA LYS A 249 1.61 3.70 0.99
C LYS A 249 1.18 4.67 -0.11
N ARG A 250 2.06 5.59 -0.55
CA ARG A 250 1.80 6.51 -1.67
C ARG A 250 1.52 5.76 -2.98
N PHE A 251 2.39 4.81 -3.34
CA PHE A 251 2.22 4.06 -4.58
C PHE A 251 0.99 3.16 -4.57
N SER A 252 0.72 2.49 -3.46
CA SER A 252 -0.49 1.66 -3.33
C SER A 252 -1.78 2.49 -3.41
N LEU A 253 -1.80 3.71 -2.86
CA LEU A 253 -2.91 4.65 -3.03
C LEU A 253 -3.10 5.04 -4.50
N ILE A 254 -2.02 5.44 -5.19
CA ILE A 254 -2.07 5.82 -6.61
C ILE A 254 -2.57 4.64 -7.45
N LEU A 255 -2.09 3.43 -7.19
CA LEU A 255 -2.54 2.22 -7.86
C LEU A 255 -4.03 1.97 -7.64
N ALA A 256 -4.51 2.06 -6.40
CA ALA A 256 -5.92 1.87 -6.06
C ALA A 256 -6.83 2.89 -6.77
N LEU A 257 -6.45 4.18 -6.76
CA LEU A 257 -7.17 5.24 -7.45
C LEU A 257 -7.18 5.03 -8.96
N THR A 258 -6.01 4.74 -9.54
CA THR A 258 -5.87 4.50 -10.98
C THR A 258 -6.80 3.38 -11.43
N LYS A 259 -6.83 2.27 -10.69
CA LYS A 259 -7.68 1.13 -11.01
C LYS A 259 -9.17 1.44 -10.92
N VAL A 260 -9.60 2.11 -9.86
CA VAL A 260 -11.02 2.48 -9.71
C VAL A 260 -11.45 3.40 -10.85
N ILE A 261 -10.60 4.38 -11.23
CA ILE A 261 -10.87 5.35 -12.28
C ILE A 261 -10.90 4.69 -13.66
N LEU A 262 -9.98 3.77 -13.94
CA LEU A 262 -9.93 3.07 -15.23
C LEU A 262 -11.15 2.15 -15.46
N TRP A 263 -11.75 1.64 -14.38
CA TRP A 263 -12.99 0.85 -14.42
C TRP A 263 -14.28 1.69 -14.51
N LEU A 264 -14.20 2.98 -14.15
CA LEU A 264 -15.36 3.87 -14.08
C LEU A 264 -16.16 3.94 -15.40
N PRO A 265 -15.53 4.08 -16.59
CA PRO A 265 -16.27 4.21 -17.84
C PRO A 265 -17.11 2.98 -18.17
N THR A 266 -16.58 1.77 -17.92
CA THR A 266 -17.32 0.51 -18.09
C THR A 266 -18.58 0.47 -17.20
N MET A 267 -18.47 0.92 -15.96
CA MET A 267 -19.61 0.98 -15.03
C MET A 267 -20.65 2.03 -15.44
N ILE A 268 -20.19 3.22 -15.84
CA ILE A 268 -21.07 4.29 -16.35
C ILE A 268 -21.79 3.81 -17.61
N GLN A 269 -21.07 3.18 -18.53
CA GLN A 269 -21.63 2.64 -19.77
C GLN A 269 -22.74 1.64 -19.49
N MET A 270 -22.50 0.64 -18.65
CA MET A 270 -23.53 -0.35 -18.32
C MET A 270 -24.77 0.30 -17.68
N ALA A 271 -24.57 1.28 -16.78
CA ALA A 271 -25.68 1.99 -16.15
C ALA A 271 -26.47 2.87 -17.15
N VAL A 272 -25.79 3.59 -18.04
CA VAL A 272 -26.43 4.42 -19.08
C VAL A 272 -27.19 3.55 -20.07
N GLN A 273 -26.62 2.41 -20.48
CA GLN A 273 -27.30 1.44 -21.33
C GLN A 273 -28.56 0.89 -20.64
N HIS A 274 -28.47 0.57 -19.35
CA HIS A 274 -29.62 0.08 -18.58
C HIS A 274 -30.74 1.12 -18.42
N ILE A 275 -30.40 2.38 -18.08
CA ILE A 275 -31.38 3.42 -17.73
C ILE A 275 -31.97 4.10 -18.97
N VAL A 276 -31.11 4.44 -19.94
CA VAL A 276 -31.46 5.28 -21.09
C VAL A 276 -31.61 4.45 -22.37
N GLY A 277 -31.06 3.22 -22.41
CA GLY A 277 -31.00 2.42 -23.64
C GLY A 277 -30.03 2.99 -24.68
N PHE A 278 -29.16 3.93 -24.30
CA PHE A 278 -28.23 4.57 -25.23
C PHE A 278 -26.98 3.71 -25.43
N GLN A 279 -26.70 3.37 -26.69
CA GLN A 279 -25.52 2.59 -27.09
C GLN A 279 -24.64 3.37 -28.06
N SER A 280 -23.34 3.43 -27.78
CA SER A 280 -22.34 4.10 -28.62
C SER A 280 -21.07 3.27 -28.70
N LEU A 281 -20.76 2.75 -29.89
CA LEU A 281 -19.58 1.90 -30.13
C LEU A 281 -18.27 2.57 -29.67
N SER A 282 -18.13 3.88 -29.88
CA SER A 282 -16.95 4.63 -29.45
C SER A 282 -16.80 4.61 -27.93
N PHE A 283 -17.91 4.69 -27.20
CA PHE A 283 -17.89 4.61 -25.74
C PHE A 283 -17.55 3.19 -25.26
N GLU A 284 -18.11 2.16 -25.91
CA GLU A 284 -17.77 0.76 -25.59
C GLU A 284 -16.27 0.47 -25.82
N THR A 285 -15.73 0.97 -26.94
CA THR A 285 -14.31 0.83 -27.28
C THR A 285 -13.43 1.50 -26.24
N PHE A 286 -13.77 2.75 -25.86
CA PHE A 286 -13.02 3.51 -24.89
C PHE A 286 -13.01 2.83 -23.51
N SER A 287 -14.18 2.38 -23.04
CA SER A 287 -14.31 1.64 -21.77
C SER A 287 -13.51 0.34 -21.77
N PHE A 288 -13.55 -0.40 -22.87
CA PHE A 288 -12.78 -1.63 -23.04
C PHE A 288 -11.27 -1.36 -22.97
N LEU A 289 -10.76 -0.37 -23.72
CA LEU A 289 -9.35 0.00 -23.72
C LEU A 289 -8.85 0.43 -22.34
N LEU A 290 -9.64 1.19 -21.58
CA LEU A 290 -9.28 1.60 -20.23
C LEU A 290 -9.27 0.43 -19.25
N THR A 291 -10.20 -0.53 -19.41
CA THR A 291 -10.21 -1.74 -18.59
C THR A 291 -9.01 -2.64 -18.90
N LEU A 292 -8.63 -2.74 -20.18
CA LEU A 292 -7.40 -3.43 -20.59
C LEU A 292 -6.15 -2.74 -19.99
N LEU A 293 -6.10 -1.41 -20.04
CA LEU A 293 -5.03 -0.65 -19.42
C LEU A 293 -4.97 -0.95 -17.91
N ALA A 294 -6.12 -0.99 -17.22
CA ALA A 294 -6.20 -1.30 -15.79
C ALA A 294 -5.53 -2.63 -15.42
N ALA A 295 -5.72 -3.67 -16.26
CA ALA A 295 -5.07 -4.96 -16.07
C ALA A 295 -3.55 -4.91 -16.24
N THR A 296 -3.02 -4.01 -17.06
CA THR A 296 -1.57 -3.87 -17.24
C THR A 296 -0.88 -3.04 -16.15
N VAL A 297 -1.64 -2.20 -15.44
CA VAL A 297 -1.06 -1.30 -14.43
C VAL A 297 -0.34 -2.09 -13.33
N THR A 298 -0.99 -3.05 -12.66
CA THR A 298 -0.33 -3.72 -11.51
C THR A 298 0.92 -4.49 -11.91
N PRO A 299 0.95 -5.30 -12.98
CA PRO A 299 2.16 -5.97 -13.41
C PRO A 299 3.31 -4.99 -13.71
N VAL A 300 3.03 -3.87 -14.37
CA VAL A 300 4.05 -2.83 -14.63
C VAL A 300 4.58 -2.24 -13.32
N PHE A 301 3.70 -1.98 -12.35
CA PHE A 301 4.10 -1.52 -11.02
C PHE A 301 4.93 -2.57 -10.26
N VAL A 302 4.53 -3.85 -10.34
CA VAL A 302 5.21 -4.99 -9.71
C VAL A 302 6.61 -5.20 -10.28
N LEU A 303 6.75 -5.07 -11.61
CA LEU A 303 7.99 -5.26 -12.34
C LEU A 303 8.91 -4.04 -12.30
N SER A 304 8.41 -2.87 -11.89
CA SER A 304 9.27 -1.71 -11.74
C SER A 304 10.27 -1.99 -10.59
N GLU A 305 11.56 -2.11 -10.92
CA GLU A 305 12.66 -2.26 -9.93
C GLU A 305 12.61 -1.16 -8.86
N ARG A 306 11.98 -0.04 -9.19
CA ARG A 306 11.74 1.11 -8.32
C ARG A 306 10.77 0.83 -7.16
N TRP A 307 9.93 -0.19 -7.19
CA TRP A 307 9.03 -0.46 -6.07
C TRP A 307 9.77 -0.92 -4.80
N ILE A 308 10.93 -1.56 -4.97
CA ILE A 308 11.80 -2.01 -3.85
C ILE A 308 12.85 -0.94 -3.50
N HIS A 309 13.14 -0.02 -4.43
CA HIS A 309 14.30 0.88 -4.35
C HIS A 309 13.98 2.38 -4.38
N LEU A 310 12.71 2.79 -4.41
CA LEU A 310 12.39 4.20 -4.25
C LEU A 310 12.58 4.60 -2.79
N PRO A 311 13.53 5.53 -2.51
CA PRO A 311 13.88 5.97 -1.17
C PRO A 311 12.77 6.77 -0.52
#